data_AF-A0A4S5CRG6-F1
#
_entry.id   AF-A0A4S5CRG6-F1
#
_cell.length_a   1.000
_cell.length_b   1.000
_cell.length_c   1.000
_cell.angle_alpha   90.00
_cell.angle_beta   90.00
_cell.angle_gamma   90.00
#
_symmetry.space_group_name_H-M   'P 1'
#
loop_
_entity.id
_entity.type
_entity.pdbx_description
1 polymer ?
#
loop_
_entity_poly.entity_id
_entity_poly.type
_entity_poly.pdbx_seq_one_letter_code
_entity_poly.pdbx_strand_id
1 'polypeptide(L)'
;MQSAFPPAAPPPAASPRRIGLAELFTGFLSLGLMSFGGALPFARRTIVDERKWLSADEFTDLLGLCQFLPGGNVINLSVAVGMRFRGVAGAFAAILGLIAGPTLVVVALGVLYAKTQNDPRVQHLFAGLAAAAAGLLVAMAVKVAKPLRHARAAAGIAALAFVAIAVLRIPLLTAMLVLTPVSIWLASRRRDAGTPQPAPAAARDTQPGGRP
;
A
#
# COMPACT_ATOMS: atom_id res chain seq x y z
N MET A 1 52.16 7.54 35.79
CA MET A 1 50.72 7.42 36.11
C MET A 1 49.94 8.41 35.26
N GLN A 2 49.08 7.90 34.39
CA GLN A 2 47.83 8.49 33.86
C GLN A 2 47.87 9.89 33.23
N SER A 3 48.14 9.96 31.93
CA SER A 3 47.66 11.03 31.06
C SER A 3 46.15 10.86 30.81
N ALA A 4 45.33 11.60 31.54
CA ALA A 4 43.88 11.64 31.33
C ALA A 4 43.57 12.34 29.99
N PHE A 5 43.20 11.56 28.98
CA PHE A 5 42.57 12.09 27.78
C PHE A 5 41.20 12.69 28.15
N PRO A 6 40.88 13.93 27.75
CA PRO A 6 39.55 14.48 27.95
C PRO A 6 38.51 13.63 27.17
N PRO A 7 37.30 13.40 27.72
CA PRO A 7 36.25 12.67 27.03
C PRO A 7 35.91 13.38 25.72
N ALA A 8 35.95 12.63 24.61
CA ALA A 8 35.61 13.14 23.29
C ALA A 8 34.22 13.78 23.32
N ALA A 9 34.12 15.03 22.84
CA ALA A 9 32.85 15.72 22.73
C ALA A 9 31.87 14.88 21.90
N PRO A 10 30.58 14.79 22.32
CA PRO A 10 29.59 14.07 21.54
C PRO A 10 29.51 14.65 20.13
N PRO A 11 29.40 13.82 19.08
CA PRO A 11 29.33 14.29 17.72
C PRO A 11 28.16 15.29 17.57
N PRO A 12 28.33 16.37 16.79
CA PRO A 12 27.29 17.37 16.61
C PRO A 12 26.01 16.69 16.10
N ALA A 13 24.90 16.91 16.81
CA ALA A 13 23.58 16.43 16.40
C ALA A 13 23.30 16.90 14.96
N ALA A 14 23.13 15.95 14.04
CA ALA A 14 22.92 16.25 12.63
C ALA A 14 21.72 17.20 12.46
N SER A 15 21.94 18.35 11.82
CA SER A 15 20.91 19.35 11.57
C SER A 15 19.72 18.71 10.83
N PRO A 16 18.46 19.04 11.20
CA PRO A 16 17.29 18.47 10.55
C PRO A 16 17.32 18.79 9.05
N ARG A 17 17.41 17.72 8.22
CA ARG A 17 17.50 17.84 6.77
C ARG A 17 16.22 18.48 6.24
N ARG A 18 16.30 19.72 5.74
CA ARG A 18 15.16 20.40 5.13
C ARG A 18 14.88 19.78 3.76
N ILE A 19 13.82 18.99 3.66
CA ILE A 19 13.39 18.38 2.40
C ILE A 19 12.93 19.48 1.43
N GLY A 20 13.45 19.45 0.20
CA GLY A 20 13.14 20.41 -0.86
C GLY A 20 11.84 20.08 -1.60
N LEU A 21 11.20 21.08 -2.22
CA LEU A 21 10.04 20.84 -3.10
C LEU A 21 10.41 19.96 -4.31
N ALA A 22 11.58 20.18 -4.89
CA ALA A 22 12.10 19.36 -5.99
C ALA A 22 12.37 17.90 -5.54
N GLU A 23 12.79 17.72 -4.29
CA GLU A 23 13.02 16.38 -3.72
C GLU A 23 11.71 15.62 -3.55
N LEU A 24 10.66 16.28 -3.04
CA LEU A 24 9.31 15.72 -2.98
C LEU A 24 8.80 15.38 -4.37
N PHE A 25 8.87 16.34 -5.31
CA PHE A 25 8.40 16.13 -6.68
C PHE A 25 9.10 14.95 -7.35
N THR A 26 10.43 14.87 -7.29
CA THR A 26 11.19 13.79 -7.94
C THR A 26 11.00 12.43 -7.25
N GLY A 27 10.86 12.41 -5.92
CA GLY A 27 10.55 11.17 -5.19
C GLY A 27 9.18 10.63 -5.56
N PHE A 28 8.14 11.48 -5.58
CA PHE A 28 6.80 11.07 -5.99
C PHE A 28 6.69 10.79 -7.50
N LEU A 29 7.49 11.46 -8.34
CA LEU A 29 7.60 11.16 -9.78
C LEU A 29 8.15 9.76 -10.02
N SER A 30 9.24 9.41 -9.34
CA SER A 30 9.80 8.05 -9.41
C SER A 30 8.77 7.03 -8.92
N LEU A 31 8.06 7.34 -7.83
CA LEU A 31 7.00 6.49 -7.31
C LEU A 31 5.89 6.30 -8.35
N GLY A 32 5.40 7.37 -8.98
CA GLY A 32 4.35 7.31 -10.00
C GLY A 32 4.74 6.44 -11.20
N LEU A 33 5.98 6.59 -11.69
CA LEU A 33 6.49 5.82 -12.83
C LEU A 33 6.73 4.33 -12.51
N MET A 34 7.02 3.98 -11.25
CA MET A 34 7.41 2.62 -10.86
C MET A 34 6.30 1.80 -10.19
N SER A 35 5.16 2.42 -9.85
CA SER A 35 4.10 1.82 -9.02
C SER A 35 3.23 0.74 -9.70
N PHE A 36 3.69 0.10 -10.76
CA PHE A 36 2.94 -0.96 -11.44
C PHE A 36 2.86 -2.23 -10.57
N GLY A 37 1.63 -2.64 -10.21
CA GLY A 37 1.39 -3.90 -9.51
C GLY A 37 1.61 -3.88 -7.99
N GLY A 38 1.78 -2.71 -7.38
CA GLY A 38 1.92 -2.59 -5.93
C GLY A 38 2.42 -1.23 -5.48
N ALA A 39 1.58 -0.20 -5.60
CA ALA A 39 1.96 1.19 -5.30
C ALA A 39 2.37 1.39 -3.83
N LEU A 40 1.74 0.70 -2.88
CA LEU A 40 2.01 0.88 -1.45
C LEU A 40 3.37 0.31 -0.99
N PRO A 41 3.77 -0.92 -1.38
CA PRO A 41 5.13 -1.39 -1.14
C PRO A 41 6.22 -0.47 -1.72
N PHE A 42 6.01 0.04 -2.94
CA PHE A 42 6.93 1.02 -3.53
C PHE A 42 6.93 2.33 -2.75
N ALA A 43 5.77 2.83 -2.32
CA ALA A 43 5.68 4.05 -1.51
C ALA A 43 6.45 3.89 -0.19
N ARG A 44 6.28 2.76 0.50
CA ARG A 44 7.04 2.45 1.72
C ARG A 44 8.54 2.43 1.44
N ARG A 45 8.98 1.71 0.41
CA ARG A 45 10.39 1.63 0.06
C ARG A 45 10.99 2.99 -0.27
N THR A 46 10.32 3.79 -1.10
CA THR A 46 10.82 5.11 -1.49
C THR A 46 10.84 6.07 -0.31
N ILE A 47 9.78 6.12 0.51
CA ILE A 47 9.64 7.09 1.60
C ILE A 47 10.49 6.70 2.82
N VAL A 48 10.52 5.42 3.18
CA VAL A 48 11.19 4.90 4.39
C VAL A 48 12.62 4.46 4.10
N ASP A 49 12.84 3.62 3.09
CA ASP A 49 14.13 2.96 2.88
C ASP A 49 15.10 3.83 2.04
N GLU A 50 14.63 4.39 0.93
CA GLU A 50 15.48 5.12 -0.03
C GLU A 50 15.67 6.59 0.33
N ARG A 51 14.57 7.32 0.56
CA ARG A 51 14.60 8.75 0.88
C ARG A 51 14.72 9.04 2.38
N LYS A 52 14.31 8.08 3.22
CA LYS A 52 14.32 8.20 4.69
C LYS A 52 13.61 9.46 5.18
N TRP A 53 12.51 9.82 4.53
CA TRP A 53 11.68 10.95 4.93
C TRP A 53 10.89 10.63 6.19
N LEU A 54 10.42 9.38 6.32
CA LEU A 54 9.67 8.89 7.47
C LEU A 54 10.32 7.62 8.03
N SER A 55 10.17 7.39 9.33
CA SER A 55 10.40 6.07 9.91
C SER A 55 9.30 5.07 9.49
N ALA A 56 9.53 3.78 9.73
CA ALA A 56 8.52 2.76 9.45
C ALA A 56 7.24 2.95 10.26
N ASP A 57 7.35 3.40 11.51
CA ASP A 57 6.21 3.64 12.41
C ASP A 57 5.43 4.88 11.94
N GLU A 58 6.14 5.98 11.63
CA GLU A 58 5.52 7.20 11.12
C GLU A 58 4.81 6.98 9.78
N PHE A 59 5.38 6.15 8.91
CA PHE A 59 4.72 5.75 7.67
C PHE A 59 3.43 4.96 7.95
N THR A 60 3.46 4.06 8.92
CA THR A 60 2.31 3.21 9.27
C THR A 60 1.18 4.05 9.87
N ASP A 61 1.50 4.98 10.78
CA ASP A 61 0.54 5.92 11.36
C ASP A 61 -0.09 6.80 10.28
N LEU A 62 0.75 7.37 9.40
CA LEU A 62 0.27 8.23 8.31
C LEU A 62 -0.57 7.47 7.30
N LEU A 63 -0.19 6.24 6.98
CA LEU A 63 -0.98 5.35 6.13
C LEU A 63 -2.34 5.03 6.77
N GLY A 64 -2.37 4.78 8.08
CA GLY A 64 -3.61 4.58 8.82
C GLY A 64 -4.56 5.76 8.67
N LEU A 65 -4.06 6.99 8.80
CA LEU A 65 -4.84 8.21 8.54
C LEU A 65 -5.33 8.28 7.09
N CYS A 66 -4.49 7.93 6.11
CA CYS A 66 -4.85 7.95 4.70
C CYS A 66 -5.93 6.94 4.32
N GLN A 67 -6.05 5.83 5.07
CA GLN A 67 -7.08 4.79 4.86
C GLN A 67 -8.47 5.22 5.33
N PHE A 68 -8.56 6.18 6.26
CA PHE A 68 -9.84 6.78 6.65
C PHE A 68 -10.34 7.79 5.61
N LEU A 69 -9.45 8.36 4.81
CA LEU A 69 -9.80 9.33 3.79
C LEU A 69 -10.33 8.62 2.53
N PRO A 70 -11.46 9.07 1.95
CA PRO A 70 -11.91 8.53 0.67
C PRO A 70 -10.89 8.84 -0.42
N GLY A 71 -10.59 7.85 -1.27
CA GLY A 71 -9.68 8.02 -2.41
C GLY A 71 -8.58 6.96 -2.47
N GLY A 72 -7.56 7.23 -3.28
CA GLY A 72 -6.40 6.34 -3.43
C GLY A 72 -5.40 6.54 -2.29
N ASN A 73 -5.10 5.48 -1.54
CA ASN A 73 -4.17 5.54 -0.39
C ASN A 73 -2.83 6.23 -0.72
N VAL A 74 -2.24 5.95 -1.89
CA VAL A 74 -0.95 6.55 -2.28
C VAL A 74 -1.07 8.03 -2.67
N ILE A 75 -2.23 8.44 -3.20
CA ILE A 75 -2.52 9.86 -3.49
C ILE A 75 -2.65 10.61 -2.16
N ASN A 76 -3.47 10.10 -1.24
CA ASN A 76 -3.63 10.68 0.10
C ASN A 76 -2.30 10.76 0.84
N LEU A 77 -1.48 9.70 0.75
CA LEU A 77 -0.14 9.68 1.34
C LEU A 77 0.80 10.72 0.70
N SER A 78 0.75 10.91 -0.62
CA SER A 78 1.56 11.95 -1.29
C SER A 78 1.23 13.36 -0.78
N VAL A 79 -0.06 13.66 -0.64
CA VAL A 79 -0.55 14.93 -0.11
C VAL A 79 -0.13 15.08 1.35
N ALA A 80 -0.35 14.05 2.18
CA ALA A 80 -0.04 14.10 3.60
C ALA A 80 1.46 14.28 3.87
N VAL A 81 2.31 13.55 3.14
CA VAL A 81 3.78 13.70 3.19
C VAL A 81 4.20 15.09 2.71
N GLY A 82 3.64 15.56 1.59
CA GLY A 82 3.92 16.90 1.07
C GLY A 82 3.53 18.02 2.05
N MET A 83 2.32 17.93 2.62
CA MET A 83 1.81 18.84 3.66
C MET A 83 2.73 18.87 4.88
N ARG A 84 3.21 17.70 5.34
CA ARG A 84 4.06 17.57 6.53
C ARG A 84 5.40 18.31 6.37
N PHE A 85 6.02 18.27 5.19
CA PHE A 85 7.36 18.84 4.99
C PHE A 85 7.39 20.28 4.49
N ARG A 86 6.45 20.67 3.63
CA ARG A 86 6.45 21.97 2.94
C ARG A 86 5.05 22.61 2.89
N GLY A 87 4.11 22.14 3.70
CA GLY A 87 2.73 22.65 3.72
C GLY A 87 2.05 22.46 2.36
N VAL A 88 1.18 23.40 2.01
CA VAL A 88 0.38 23.35 0.77
C VAL A 88 1.25 23.24 -0.48
N ALA A 89 2.37 23.98 -0.55
CA ALA A 89 3.29 23.89 -1.68
C ALA A 89 3.91 22.48 -1.82
N GLY A 90 4.22 21.83 -0.70
CA GLY A 90 4.69 20.45 -0.68
C GLY A 90 3.65 19.46 -1.14
N ALA A 91 2.39 19.65 -0.76
CA ALA A 91 1.28 18.81 -1.20
C ALA A 91 1.11 18.84 -2.72
N PHE A 92 1.13 20.04 -3.32
CA PHE A 92 1.08 20.20 -4.77
C PHE A 92 2.30 19.58 -5.45
N ALA A 93 3.51 19.81 -4.93
CA ALA A 93 4.73 19.21 -5.50
C ALA A 93 4.68 17.67 -5.46
N ALA A 94 4.22 17.08 -4.36
CA ALA A 94 4.11 15.64 -4.20
C ALA A 94 3.05 15.03 -5.12
N ILE A 95 1.83 15.59 -5.15
CA ILE A 95 0.76 15.04 -5.99
C ILE A 95 1.06 15.22 -7.48
N LEU A 96 1.61 16.38 -7.87
CA LEU A 96 2.04 16.62 -9.25
C LEU A 96 3.18 15.68 -9.64
N GLY A 97 4.15 15.46 -8.76
CA GLY A 97 5.19 14.46 -8.98
C GLY A 97 4.56 13.09 -9.26
N LEU A 98 3.64 12.65 -8.39
CA LEU A 98 2.99 11.34 -8.50
C LEU A 98 2.26 11.13 -9.84
N ILE A 99 1.54 12.14 -10.34
CA ILE A 99 0.69 11.99 -11.52
C ILE A 99 1.36 12.42 -12.83
N ALA A 100 2.33 13.34 -12.79
CA ALA A 100 2.90 13.95 -14.00
C ALA A 100 3.58 12.90 -14.90
N GLY A 101 4.38 12.00 -14.32
CA GLY A 101 5.09 10.97 -15.07
C GLY A 101 4.15 10.02 -15.82
N PRO A 102 3.23 9.31 -15.12
CA PRO A 102 2.26 8.44 -15.77
C PRO A 102 1.39 9.17 -16.80
N THR A 103 0.93 10.39 -16.49
CA THR A 103 0.12 11.18 -17.41
C THR A 103 0.89 11.52 -18.68
N LEU A 104 2.14 11.95 -18.55
CA LEU A 104 2.98 12.27 -19.70
C LEU A 104 3.20 11.06 -20.61
N VAL A 105 3.43 9.87 -20.03
CA VAL A 105 3.58 8.63 -20.79
C VAL A 105 2.31 8.29 -21.56
N VAL A 106 1.15 8.35 -20.92
CA VAL A 106 -0.14 8.06 -21.57
C VAL A 106 -0.45 9.06 -22.68
N VAL A 107 -0.24 10.36 -22.45
CA VAL A 107 -0.44 11.41 -23.45
C VAL A 107 0.51 11.23 -24.63
N ALA A 108 1.79 10.96 -24.37
CA ALA A 108 2.78 10.74 -25.43
C ALA A 108 2.41 9.52 -26.30
N LEU A 109 1.99 8.42 -25.68
CA LEU A 109 1.51 7.24 -26.41
C LEU A 109 0.23 7.54 -27.20
N GLY A 110 -0.69 8.32 -26.64
CA GLY A 110 -1.92 8.74 -27.32
C GLY A 110 -1.65 9.63 -28.55
N VAL A 111 -0.73 10.58 -28.44
CA VAL A 111 -0.32 11.43 -29.57
C VAL A 111 0.38 10.60 -30.63
N LEU A 112 1.25 9.67 -30.24
CA LEU A 112 1.91 8.76 -31.18
C LEU A 112 0.86 7.91 -31.92
N TYR A 113 -0.07 7.30 -31.18
CA TYR A 113 -1.16 6.52 -31.75
C TYR A 113 -2.00 7.33 -32.75
N ALA A 114 -2.39 8.55 -32.39
CA ALA A 114 -3.20 9.40 -33.27
C ALA A 114 -2.52 9.70 -34.62
N LYS A 115 -1.19 9.81 -34.64
CA LYS A 115 -0.40 10.06 -35.86
C LYS A 115 -0.18 8.81 -36.71
N THR A 116 -0.13 7.63 -36.09
CA THR A 116 0.32 6.40 -36.76
C THR A 116 -0.71 5.27 -36.78
N GLN A 117 -1.95 5.54 -36.36
CA GLN A 117 -3.07 4.58 -36.33
C GLN A 117 -3.38 3.92 -37.68
N ASN A 118 -3.03 4.56 -38.81
CA ASN A 118 -3.28 4.02 -40.15
C ASN A 118 -2.24 2.99 -40.61
N ASP A 119 -1.13 2.80 -39.88
CA ASP A 119 -0.14 1.76 -40.19
C ASP A 119 -0.51 0.44 -39.48
N PRO A 120 -0.74 -0.67 -40.21
CA PRO A 120 -1.03 -1.98 -39.63
C PRO A 120 0.02 -2.46 -38.62
N ARG A 121 1.30 -2.10 -38.80
CA ARG A 121 2.39 -2.50 -37.89
C ARG A 121 2.21 -1.86 -36.50
N VAL A 122 1.75 -0.63 -36.47
CA VAL A 122 1.50 0.11 -35.22
C VAL A 122 0.29 -0.50 -34.50
N GLN A 123 -0.77 -0.84 -35.23
CA GLN A 123 -1.93 -1.52 -34.62
C GLN A 123 -1.53 -2.83 -33.94
N HIS A 124 -0.68 -3.64 -34.58
CA HIS A 124 -0.17 -4.87 -33.97
C HIS A 124 0.73 -4.61 -32.75
N LEU A 125 1.56 -3.56 -32.77
CA LEU A 125 2.37 -3.16 -31.61
C LEU A 125 1.47 -2.78 -30.42
N PHE A 126 0.44 -1.96 -30.64
CA PHE A 126 -0.50 -1.57 -29.59
C PHE A 126 -1.33 -2.75 -29.09
N ALA A 127 -1.71 -3.69 -29.97
CA ALA A 127 -2.34 -4.94 -29.56
C ALA A 127 -1.41 -5.80 -28.68
N GLY A 128 -0.12 -5.87 -29.01
CA GLY A 128 0.90 -6.52 -28.20
C GLY A 128 1.08 -5.86 -26.83
N LEU A 129 1.12 -4.52 -26.78
CA LEU A 129 1.16 -3.76 -25.53
C LEU A 129 -0.09 -4.00 -24.67
N ALA A 130 -1.28 -4.02 -25.28
CA ALA A 130 -2.53 -4.32 -24.59
C ALA A 130 -2.52 -5.76 -24.03
N ALA A 131 -2.04 -6.74 -24.80
CA ALA A 131 -1.89 -8.11 -24.35
C ALA A 131 -0.89 -8.24 -23.19
N ALA A 132 0.25 -7.53 -23.24
CA ALA A 132 1.23 -7.49 -22.17
C ALA A 132 0.64 -6.85 -20.89
N ALA A 133 -0.11 -5.75 -21.02
CA ALA A 133 -0.79 -5.11 -19.90
C ALA A 133 -1.84 -6.04 -19.27
N ALA A 134 -2.63 -6.75 -20.10
CA ALA A 134 -3.57 -7.76 -19.62
C ALA A 134 -2.87 -8.91 -18.89
N GLY A 135 -1.76 -9.43 -19.43
CA GLY A 135 -0.93 -10.44 -18.79
C GLY A 135 -0.37 -9.97 -17.44
N LEU A 136 0.10 -8.73 -17.35
CA LEU A 136 0.56 -8.13 -16.10
C LEU A 136 -0.58 -8.02 -15.06
N LEU A 137 -1.78 -7.59 -15.49
CA LEU A 137 -2.96 -7.54 -14.62
C LEU A 137 -3.31 -8.92 -14.06
N VAL A 138 -3.33 -9.95 -14.92
CA VAL A 138 -3.56 -11.34 -14.51
C VAL A 138 -2.47 -11.81 -13.54
N ALA A 139 -1.19 -11.53 -13.83
CA ALA A 139 -0.09 -11.89 -12.94
C ALA A 139 -0.23 -11.24 -11.54
N MET A 140 -0.70 -10.00 -11.49
CA MET A 140 -0.96 -9.31 -10.22
C MET A 140 -2.16 -9.90 -9.47
N ALA A 141 -3.25 -10.22 -10.18
CA ALA A 141 -4.39 -10.93 -9.59
C ALA A 141 -3.97 -12.27 -8.99
N VAL A 142 -3.16 -13.06 -9.71
CA VAL A 142 -2.61 -14.34 -9.23
C VAL A 142 -1.70 -14.13 -8.03
N LYS A 143 -0.84 -13.11 -8.04
CA LYS A 143 0.05 -12.79 -6.91
C LYS A 143 -0.74 -12.48 -5.63
N VAL A 144 -1.83 -11.73 -5.75
CA VAL A 144 -2.74 -11.40 -4.64
C VAL A 144 -3.57 -12.62 -4.21
N ALA A 145 -3.94 -13.51 -5.14
CA ALA A 145 -4.70 -14.72 -4.85
C ALA A 145 -3.84 -15.84 -4.24
N LYS A 146 -2.52 -15.87 -4.49
CA LYS A 146 -1.61 -16.93 -4.03
C LYS A 146 -1.68 -17.21 -2.52
N PRO A 147 -1.74 -16.21 -1.61
CA PRO A 147 -1.90 -16.47 -0.18
C PRO A 147 -3.24 -17.14 0.19
N LEU A 148 -4.31 -16.89 -0.56
CA LEU A 148 -5.65 -17.45 -0.27
C LEU A 148 -5.70 -18.97 -0.47
N ARG A 149 -4.76 -19.57 -1.22
CA ARG A 149 -4.72 -21.02 -1.45
C ARG A 149 -4.60 -21.85 -0.16
N HIS A 150 -4.01 -21.27 0.89
CA HIS A 150 -3.83 -21.95 2.17
C HIS A 150 -5.10 -21.90 3.03
N ALA A 151 -6.05 -21.02 2.69
CA ALA A 151 -7.34 -20.89 3.37
C ALA A 151 -8.47 -21.32 2.42
N ARG A 152 -8.69 -22.63 2.27
CA ARG A 152 -9.71 -23.22 1.36
C ARG A 152 -11.09 -22.58 1.50
N ALA A 153 -11.47 -22.17 2.71
CA ALA A 153 -12.70 -21.43 2.98
C ALA A 153 -12.71 -20.03 2.32
N ALA A 154 -11.63 -19.26 2.50
CA ALA A 154 -11.48 -17.93 1.91
C ALA A 154 -11.37 -17.99 0.38
N ALA A 155 -10.71 -19.03 -0.16
CA ALA A 155 -10.67 -19.27 -1.60
C ALA A 155 -12.07 -19.54 -2.19
N GLY A 156 -12.90 -20.33 -1.51
CA GLY A 156 -14.29 -20.57 -1.93
C GLY A 156 -15.15 -19.30 -1.92
N ILE A 157 -14.99 -18.46 -0.89
CA ILE A 157 -15.69 -17.18 -0.77
C ILE A 157 -15.22 -16.20 -1.85
N ALA A 158 -13.91 -16.13 -2.11
CA ALA A 158 -13.36 -15.30 -3.17
C ALA A 158 -13.86 -15.73 -4.56
N ALA A 159 -13.93 -17.04 -4.82
CA ALA A 159 -14.48 -17.58 -6.07
C ALA A 159 -15.98 -17.26 -6.22
N LEU A 160 -16.77 -17.41 -5.15
CA LEU A 160 -18.19 -17.06 -5.17
C LEU A 160 -18.41 -15.56 -5.39
N ALA A 161 -17.61 -14.71 -4.73
CA ALA A 161 -17.62 -13.26 -4.94
C ALA A 161 -17.30 -12.91 -6.39
N PHE A 162 -16.26 -13.55 -6.95
CA PHE A 162 -15.86 -13.34 -8.32
C PHE A 162 -16.98 -13.70 -9.30
N VAL A 163 -17.64 -14.85 -9.12
CA VAL A 163 -18.78 -15.24 -9.98
C VAL A 163 -19.97 -14.29 -9.82
N ALA A 164 -20.33 -13.91 -8.60
CA ALA A 164 -21.43 -12.98 -8.34
C ALA A 164 -21.20 -11.59 -8.99
N ILE A 165 -19.96 -11.11 -8.99
CA ILE A 165 -19.62 -9.80 -9.56
C ILE A 165 -19.40 -9.91 -11.08
N ALA A 166 -18.62 -10.88 -11.54
CA ALA A 166 -18.22 -10.99 -12.95
C ALA A 166 -19.33 -11.52 -13.86
N VAL A 167 -20.15 -12.45 -13.38
CA VAL A 167 -21.20 -13.11 -14.19
C VAL A 167 -22.56 -12.47 -13.95
N LEU A 168 -22.97 -12.28 -12.69
CA LEU A 168 -24.29 -11.74 -12.36
C LEU A 168 -24.32 -10.19 -12.39
N ARG A 169 -23.17 -9.52 -12.59
CA ARG A 169 -23.02 -8.05 -12.61
C ARG A 169 -23.70 -7.34 -11.43
N ILE A 170 -23.72 -8.00 -10.28
CA ILE A 170 -24.30 -7.42 -9.05
C ILE A 170 -23.43 -6.23 -8.64
N PRO A 171 -24.02 -5.05 -8.33
CA PRO A 171 -23.26 -3.90 -7.89
C PRO A 171 -22.34 -4.23 -6.71
N LEU A 172 -21.10 -3.72 -6.73
CA LEU A 172 -20.06 -4.07 -5.76
C LEU A 172 -20.54 -3.89 -4.30
N LEU A 173 -21.33 -2.84 -4.06
CA LEU A 173 -21.92 -2.55 -2.74
C LEU A 173 -22.87 -3.66 -2.27
N THR A 174 -23.77 -4.16 -3.13
CA THR A 174 -24.72 -5.22 -2.74
C THR A 174 -24.03 -6.57 -2.59
N ALA A 175 -23.05 -6.87 -3.45
CA ALA A 175 -22.22 -8.06 -3.30
C ALA A 175 -21.46 -8.05 -1.96
N MET A 176 -20.82 -6.93 -1.60
CA MET A 176 -20.13 -6.79 -0.32
C MET A 176 -21.10 -6.87 0.87
N LEU A 177 -22.28 -6.25 0.78
CA LEU A 177 -23.25 -6.25 1.89
C LEU A 177 -23.81 -7.64 2.21
N VAL A 178 -23.92 -8.52 1.20
CA VAL A 178 -24.44 -9.89 1.39
C VAL A 178 -23.31 -10.88 1.68
N LEU A 179 -22.18 -10.82 0.95
CA LEU A 179 -21.10 -11.79 1.14
C LEU A 179 -20.31 -11.59 2.42
N THR A 180 -20.16 -10.35 2.90
CA THR A 180 -19.40 -10.07 4.13
C THR A 180 -19.99 -10.74 5.37
N PRO A 181 -21.30 -10.61 5.68
CA PRO A 181 -21.90 -11.32 6.81
C PRO A 181 -21.93 -12.83 6.62
N VAL A 182 -22.15 -13.34 5.40
CA VAL A 182 -22.12 -14.79 5.09
C VAL A 182 -20.72 -15.37 5.28
N SER A 183 -19.68 -14.64 4.86
CA SER A 183 -18.27 -14.99 5.05
C SER A 183 -17.90 -15.04 6.53
N ILE A 184 -18.28 -14.01 7.30
CA ILE A 184 -18.03 -13.93 8.74
C ILE A 184 -18.75 -15.07 9.47
N TRP A 185 -19.99 -15.39 9.08
CA TRP A 185 -20.77 -16.47 9.66
C TRP A 185 -20.21 -17.86 9.34
N LEU A 186 -19.73 -18.09 8.11
CA LEU A 186 -19.03 -19.34 7.77
C LEU A 186 -17.66 -19.45 8.44
N ALA A 187 -16.97 -18.32 8.66
CA ALA A 187 -15.68 -18.29 9.33
C ALA A 187 -15.80 -18.50 10.86
N SER A 188 -16.86 -17.98 11.50
CA SER A 188 -17.13 -18.23 12.92
C SER A 188 -17.45 -19.70 13.17
N ARG A 189 -18.28 -20.34 12.33
CA ARG A 189 -18.59 -21.77 12.45
C ARG A 189 -17.41 -22.71 12.24
N ARG A 190 -16.33 -22.26 11.60
CA ARG A 190 -15.09 -23.03 11.44
C ARG A 190 -14.13 -22.87 12.62
N ARG A 191 -14.22 -21.76 13.38
CA ARG A 191 -13.48 -21.59 14.64
C ARG A 191 -14.03 -22.50 15.74
N ASP A 192 -15.32 -22.79 15.71
CA ASP A 192 -15.96 -23.67 16.69
C ASP A 192 -15.60 -25.16 16.50
N ALA A 193 -15.03 -25.54 15.35
CA ALA A 193 -14.80 -26.94 14.98
C ALA A 193 -13.34 -27.43 15.16
N GLY A 194 -12.42 -26.65 15.75
CA GLY A 194 -11.04 -27.12 15.89
C GLY A 194 -10.08 -26.23 16.68
N THR A 195 -10.21 -26.21 18.00
CA THR A 195 -9.09 -26.33 18.97
C THR A 195 -9.66 -26.51 20.39
N PRO A 196 -9.26 -27.54 21.15
CA PRO A 196 -9.55 -27.63 22.58
C PRO A 196 -8.99 -26.39 23.28
N GLN A 197 -9.88 -25.69 23.96
CA GLN A 197 -9.58 -24.53 24.78
C GLN A 197 -8.62 -24.93 25.92
N PRO A 198 -7.44 -24.31 26.08
CA PRO A 198 -6.76 -24.34 27.36
C PRO A 198 -7.67 -23.59 28.34
N ALA A 199 -8.15 -24.30 29.35
CA ALA A 199 -9.05 -23.77 30.36
C ALA A 199 -8.44 -22.52 31.04
N PRO A 200 -9.24 -21.46 31.29
CA PRO A 200 -8.82 -20.39 32.18
C PRO A 200 -8.84 -20.94 33.62
N ALA A 201 -7.68 -21.34 34.12
CA ALA A 201 -7.48 -21.57 35.56
C ALA A 201 -7.40 -20.21 36.26
N ALA A 202 -8.56 -19.58 36.45
CA ALA A 202 -8.75 -18.59 37.49
C ALA A 202 -8.75 -19.28 38.86
N ALA A 203 -8.22 -18.56 39.85
CA ALA A 203 -8.40 -18.79 41.29
C ALA A 203 -7.63 -19.96 41.93
N ARG A 204 -6.42 -19.66 42.40
CA ARG A 204 -6.02 -19.89 43.80
C ARG A 204 -5.46 -18.57 44.31
N ASP A 205 -6.29 -17.83 45.03
CA ASP A 205 -6.32 -17.82 46.50
C ASP A 205 -5.29 -16.82 47.05
N THR A 206 -5.83 -15.66 47.41
CA THR A 206 -5.65 -15.03 48.72
C THR A 206 -4.34 -15.31 49.46
N GLN A 207 -3.48 -14.29 49.57
CA GLN A 207 -2.97 -13.91 50.89
C GLN A 207 -2.51 -12.44 50.94
N PRO A 208 -3.10 -11.59 51.79
CA PRO A 208 -2.54 -10.30 52.17
C PRO A 208 -1.68 -10.42 53.43
N GLY A 209 -0.54 -9.72 53.45
CA GLY A 209 0.08 -9.23 54.71
C GLY A 209 1.31 -9.97 55.23
N GLY A 210 2.30 -9.18 55.67
CA GLY A 210 3.23 -9.56 56.74
C GLY A 210 4.73 -9.36 56.44
N ARG A 211 5.25 -8.16 56.75
CA ARG A 211 6.64 -7.95 57.23
C ARG A 211 6.81 -8.61 58.63
N PRO A 212 8.01 -8.81 59.20
CA PRO A 212 9.07 -7.80 59.43
C PRO A 212 10.17 -7.76 58.37
#